data_AF-A0A946QLI6-F1
#
_entry.id   AF-A0A946QLI6-F1
#
_cell.length_a   1.000
_cell.length_b   1.000
_cell.length_c   1.000
_cell.angle_alpha   90.00
_cell.angle_beta   90.00
_cell.angle_gamma   90.00
#
_symmetry.space_group_name_H-M   'P 1'
#
loop_
_entity.id
_entity.type
_entity.pdbx_description
1 polymer ?
#
loop_
_entity_poly.entity_id
_entity_poly.type
_entity_poly.pdbx_seq_one_letter_code
_entity_poly.pdbx_strand_id
1 'polypeptide(L)' 'MANQIAGGVPSREDVAGQVSHHMRQFWTPEMLKDLSDIATNKPDCIGAEVHAALAAL' A
#
# COMPACT_ATOMS: atom_id res chain seq x y z
N MET A 1 14.07 21.93 -20.09
CA MET A 1 12.98 22.11 -19.12
C MET A 1 11.99 20.93 -19.04
N ALA A 2 11.99 19.95 -19.96
CA ALA A 2 11.19 18.72 -19.81
C ALA A 2 11.79 17.71 -18.79
N ASN A 3 13.12 17.60 -18.72
CA ASN A 3 13.80 16.65 -17.82
C ASN A 3 13.66 16.99 -16.33
N GLN A 4 13.35 18.23 -15.97
CA GLN A 4 13.13 18.63 -14.56
C GLN A 4 11.75 18.21 -14.05
N ILE A 5 10.78 18.01 -14.95
CA ILE A 5 9.43 17.54 -14.60
C ILE A 5 9.48 16.03 -14.37
N ALA A 6 10.28 15.29 -15.14
CA ALA A 6 10.45 13.84 -14.98
C ALA A 6 11.01 13.43 -13.60
N GLY A 7 11.90 14.23 -13.00
CA GLY A 7 12.46 13.96 -11.67
C GLY A 7 11.53 14.31 -10.49
N GLY A 8 10.40 14.98 -10.75
CA GLY A 8 9.40 15.34 -9.75
C GLY A 8 8.09 14.56 -9.85
N VAL A 9 7.94 13.69 -10.85
CA VAL A 9 6.82 12.74 -10.89
C VAL A 9 7.14 11.69 -9.84
N PRO A 10 6.33 11.50 -8.78
CA PRO A 10 6.50 10.38 -7.88
C PRO A 10 6.42 9.12 -8.75
N SER A 11 7.55 8.45 -8.92
CA SER A 11 7.60 7.15 -9.56
C SER A 11 6.53 6.31 -8.89
N ARG A 12 5.52 5.88 -9.65
CA ARG A 12 4.56 4.84 -9.25
C ARG A 12 5.23 3.49 -8.93
N GLU A 13 6.55 3.45 -8.84
CA GLU A 13 7.34 2.24 -8.63
C GLU A 13 7.18 1.69 -7.21
N ASP A 14 6.78 2.50 -6.22
CA ASP A 14 6.58 2.05 -4.84
C ASP A 14 5.17 2.36 -4.30
N VAL A 15 4.14 1.85 -4.96
CA VAL A 15 2.76 1.98 -4.45
C VAL A 15 2.57 1.21 -3.15
N ALA A 16 3.19 0.02 -3.02
CA ALA A 16 3.10 -0.79 -1.81
C ALA A 16 3.72 -0.08 -0.58
N GLY A 17 4.87 0.59 -0.75
CA GLY A 17 5.48 1.40 0.32
C GLY A 17 4.63 2.61 0.69
N GLN A 18 4.00 3.29 -0.27
CA GLN A 18 3.07 4.39 0.01
C GLN A 18 1.81 3.93 0.75
N VAL A 19 1.24 2.79 0.34
CA VAL A 19 0.06 2.20 0.98
C VAL A 19 0.39 1.75 2.41
N SER A 20 1.51 1.04 2.61
CA SER A 20 1.92 0.61 3.97
C SER A 20 2.24 1.80 4.88
N HIS A 21 2.88 2.85 4.37
CA HIS A 21 3.14 4.07 5.14
C HIS A 21 1.83 4.77 5.57
N HIS A 22 0.88 4.91 4.65
CA HIS A 22 -0.43 5.47 4.95
C HIS A 22 -1.18 4.65 6.00
N MET A 23 -1.17 3.33 5.86
CA MET A 23 -1.81 2.42 6.82
C MET A 23 -1.20 2.55 8.22
N ARG A 24 0.13 2.59 8.35
CA ARG A 24 0.79 2.80 9.65
C ARG A 24 0.45 4.13 10.31
N GLN A 25 0.23 5.18 9.51
CA GLN A 25 -0.03 6.53 10.02
C GLN A 25 -1.49 6.74 10.45
N PHE A 26 -2.45 6.10 9.76
CA PHE A 26 -3.87 6.43 9.92
C PHE A 26 -4.73 5.28 10.47
N TRP A 27 -4.24 4.04 10.45
CA TRP A 27 -5.06 2.87 10.81
C TRP A 27 -4.73 2.35 12.20
N THR A 28 -5.75 1.87 12.90
CA THR A 28 -5.56 1.20 14.19
C THR A 28 -5.12 -0.25 13.99
N PRO A 29 -4.49 -0.87 15.01
CA PRO A 29 -4.12 -2.29 14.96
C PRO A 29 -5.30 -3.23 14.64
N GLU A 30 -6.51 -2.89 15.09
CA GLU A 30 -7.73 -3.67 14.81
C GLU A 30 -8.11 -3.60 13.33
N MET A 31 -8.04 -2.41 12.71
CA MET A 31 -8.31 -2.26 11.27
C MET A 31 -7.29 -3.02 10.40
N LEU A 32 -6.01 -3.03 10.82
CA LEU A 32 -4.96 -3.79 10.13
C LEU A 32 -5.20 -5.30 10.23
N LYS A 33 -5.67 -5.76 11.40
CA LYS A 33 -6.03 -7.16 11.62
C LYS A 33 -7.22 -7.55 10.75
N ASP A 34 -8.29 -6.76 10.75
CA ASP A 34 -9.48 -7.02 9.92
C ASP A 34 -9.12 -7.08 8.43
N LEU A 35 -8.27 -6.17 7.96
CA LEU A 35 -7.80 -6.20 6.58
C LEU A 35 -6.94 -7.43 6.27
N SER A 36 -6.08 -7.85 7.21
CA SER A 36 -5.28 -9.07 7.06
C SER A 36 -6.15 -10.32 7.00
N ASP A 37 -7.22 -10.36 7.80
CA ASP A 37 -8.20 -11.44 7.78
C ASP A 37 -8.99 -11.45 6.46
N ILE A 38 -9.36 -10.28 5.93
CA ILE A 38 -10.00 -10.17 4.61
C ILE A 38 -9.06 -10.64 3.50
N ALA A 39 -7.80 -10.19 3.52
CA ALA A 39 -6.79 -10.59 2.54
C ALA A 39 -6.53 -12.10 2.55
N THR A 40 -6.61 -12.74 3.72
CA THR A 40 -6.42 -14.19 3.87
C THR A 40 -7.65 -14.99 3.40
N ASN A 41 -8.85 -14.54 3.76
CA ASN A 41 -10.08 -15.30 3.50
C ASN A 41 -10.72 -14.99 2.14
N LYS A 42 -10.44 -13.81 1.58
CA LYS A 42 -10.97 -13.33 0.29
C LYS A 42 -9.87 -12.61 -0.50
N PRO A 43 -8.80 -13.32 -0.92
CA PRO A 43 -7.69 -12.71 -1.64
C PRO A 43 -8.12 -12.03 -2.94
N ASP A 44 -9.15 -12.53 -3.62
CA ASP A 44 -9.69 -11.94 -4.85
C ASP A 44 -10.34 -10.56 -4.65
N CYS A 45 -10.66 -10.19 -3.40
CA CYS A 45 -11.25 -8.89 -3.06
C CYS A 45 -10.20 -7.79 -2.81
N ILE A 46 -8.91 -8.15 -2.75
CA ILE A 46 -7.82 -7.25 -2.39
C ILE A 46 -6.81 -7.16 -3.53
N GLY A 47 -6.38 -5.94 -3.85
CA GLY A 47 -5.38 -5.70 -4.88
C GLY A 47 -3.99 -6.20 -4.49
N ALA A 48 -3.19 -6.61 -5.47
CA ALA A 48 -1.82 -7.10 -5.25
C ALA A 48 -0.92 -6.10 -4.49
N GLU A 49 -1.13 -4.79 -4.70
CA GLU A 49 -0.40 -3.72 -4.02
C GLU A 49 -0.72 -3.66 -2.52
N VAL A 50 -1.96 -3.97 -2.13
CA VAL A 50 -2.38 -4.03 -0.72
C VAL A 50 -1.84 -5.30 -0.06
N HIS A 51 -1.80 -6.42 -0.77
CA HIS A 51 -1.10 -7.62 -0.30
C HIS A 51 0.38 -7.37 -0.04
N ALA A 52 1.05 -6.70 -0.99
CA ALA A 52 2.46 -6.32 -0.84
C ALA A 52 2.65 -5.32 0.31
N ALA A 53 1.73 -4.37 0.49
CA ALA A 53 1.77 -3.43 1.60
C ALA A 53 1.60 -4.12 2.96
N LEU A 54 0.67 -5.07 3.09
CA LEU A 54 0.47 -5.86 4.30
C LEU A 54 1.71 -6.71 4.64
N ALA A 55 2.38 -7.29 3.64
CA ALA A 55 3.63 -8.03 3.85
C ALA A 55 4.80 -7.13 4.28
N ALA A 56 4.70 -5.83 4.02
CA ALA A 56 5.69 -4.82 4.40
C ALA A 56 5.32 -4.05 5.69
N LEU A 57 4.24 -4.40 6.39
CA LEU A 57 3.89 -3.86 7.72
C LEU A 57 4.74 -4.52 8.82
#